data_AF-A0A8X6RJC1-F1
#
_entry.id   AF-A0A8X6RJC1-F1
#
_cell.length_a   1.000
_cell.length_b   1.000
_cell.length_c   1.000
_cell.angle_alpha   90.00
_cell.angle_beta   90.00
_cell.angle_gamma   90.00
#
_symmetry.space_group_name_H-M   'P 1'
#
loop_
_entity.id
_entity.type
_entity.pdbx_description
1 polymer ?
#
loop_
_entity_poly.entity_id
_entity_poly.type
_entity_poly.pdbx_seq_one_letter_code
_entity_poly.pdbx_strand_id
1 'polypeptide(L)' 'MPDLPDTKSGMVIGACLTGAYMSRTANLVGVSRANSSRVMIACTKLGEVPSPKHNSGPKSNLKDRDRRV' A
#
# COMPACT_ATOMS: atom_id res chain seq x y z
N MET A 1 14.83 -17.33 -4.97
CA MET A 1 14.67 -15.86 -4.88
C MET A 1 15.99 -15.35 -4.28
N PRO A 2 16.33 -14.05 -4.13
CA PRO A 2 17.40 -13.72 -3.19
C PRO A 2 16.77 -13.94 -1.82
N ASP A 3 16.96 -15.15 -1.30
CA ASP A 3 16.18 -15.72 -0.21
C ASP A 3 16.54 -14.97 1.07
N LEU A 4 15.86 -13.84 1.29
CA LEU A 4 15.80 -13.24 2.62
C LEU A 4 15.12 -14.28 3.51
N PRO A 5 15.68 -14.65 4.67
CA PRO A 5 15.06 -15.63 5.54
C PRO A 5 13.62 -15.24 5.83
N ASP A 6 12.70 -16.20 5.76
CA ASP A 6 11.25 -15.99 5.87
C ASP A 6 10.86 -15.25 7.15
N THR A 7 11.65 -15.41 8.22
CA THR A 7 11.51 -14.66 9.47
C THR A 7 11.67 -13.15 9.28
N LYS A 8 12.66 -12.71 8.49
CA LYS A 8 12.94 -11.28 8.25
C LYS A 8 11.93 -10.67 7.29
N SER A 9 11.52 -11.39 6.24
CA SER A 9 10.48 -10.92 5.32
C SER A 9 9.14 -10.81 6.03
N GLY A 10 8.77 -11.81 6.84
CA GLY A 10 7.56 -11.80 7.65
C GLY A 10 7.52 -10.66 8.66
N MET A 11 8.63 -10.36 9.34
CA MET A 11 8.69 -9.25 10.30
C MET A 11 8.53 -7.89 9.62
N VAL A 12 9.10 -7.69 8.43
CA VAL A 12 8.89 -6.46 7.66
C VAL A 12 7.45 -6.38 7.16
N ILE A 13 6.90 -7.45 6.58
CA ILE A 13 5.51 -7.48 6.06
C ILE A 13 4.52 -7.21 7.19
N GLY A 14 4.67 -7.86 8.34
CA GLY A 14 3.82 -7.65 9.52
C GLY A 14 3.85 -6.20 10.00
N ALA A 15 5.04 -5.59 10.10
CA ALA A 15 5.16 -4.18 10.47
C ALA A 15 4.46 -3.26 9.46
N CYS A 16 4.57 -3.55 8.15
CA CYS A 16 3.87 -2.78 7.11
C CYS A 16 2.35 -2.85 7.26
N LEU A 17 1.82 -4.04 7.54
CA LEU A 17 0.38 -4.24 7.75
C LEU A 17 -0.12 -3.49 9.00
N THR A 18 0.73 -3.29 10.01
CA THR A 18 0.41 -2.46 11.19
C THR A 18 0.59 -0.95 10.96
N GLY A 19 0.95 -0.51 9.74
CA GLY A 19 1.18 0.89 9.42
C GLY A 19 2.55 1.43 9.85
N ALA A 20 3.47 0.57 10.27
CA ALA A 20 4.84 0.98 10.60
C ALA A 20 5.63 1.33 9.34
N TYR A 21 6.58 2.26 9.48
CA TYR A 21 7.35 2.75 8.35
C TYR A 21 8.37 1.70 7.87
N MET A 22 8.21 1.28 6.61
CA MET A 22 9.00 0.19 6.01
C MET A 22 10.50 0.36 6.13
N SER A 23 11.02 1.57 5.88
CA SER A 23 12.48 1.77 5.86
C SER A 23 13.08 1.77 7.26
N ARG A 24 12.32 2.19 8.29
CA ARG A 24 12.72 2.04 9.69
C ARG A 24 12.79 0.56 10.06
N THR A 25 11.76 -0.21 9.72
CA THR A 25 11.73 -1.65 10.00
C THR A 25 12.83 -2.39 9.22
N ALA A 26 13.01 -2.08 7.94
CA ALA A 26 14.05 -2.69 7.11
C ALA A 26 15.47 -2.41 7.65
N ASN A 27 15.72 -1.21 8.17
CA ASN A 27 16.99 -0.88 8.81
C ASN A 27 17.20 -1.69 10.10
N LEU A 28 16.17 -1.81 10.95
CA LEU A 28 16.22 -2.61 12.19
C LEU A 28 16.41 -4.11 11.93
N VAL A 29 15.77 -4.64 10.89
CA VAL A 29 15.86 -6.07 10.52
C VAL A 29 17.13 -6.38 9.71
N GLY A 30 17.87 -5.35 9.29
CA GLY A 30 19.07 -5.47 8.46
C GLY A 30 18.77 -5.98 7.05
N VAL A 31 17.71 -5.48 6.42
CA VAL A 31 17.28 -5.84 5.06
C VAL A 31 17.92 -4.91 4.04
N SER A 32 18.49 -5.48 2.98
CA SER A 32 19.08 -4.69 1.90
C SER A 32 18.03 -3.84 1.15
N ARG A 33 18.46 -2.79 0.46
CA ARG A 33 17.56 -1.93 -0.35
C ARG A 33 16.83 -2.72 -1.43
N ALA A 34 17.51 -3.66 -2.07
CA ALA A 34 16.94 -4.53 -3.10
C ALA A 34 15.82 -5.43 -2.54
N ASN A 35 16.02 -5.98 -1.34
CA ASN A 35 15.02 -6.82 -0.68
C ASN A 35 13.86 -5.96 -0.13
N SER A 36 14.15 -4.76 0.36
CA SER A 36 13.14 -3.80 0.82
C SER A 36 12.18 -3.39 -0.32
N SER A 37 12.69 -3.18 -1.53
CA SER A 37 11.87 -2.89 -2.71
C SER A 37 10.91 -4.05 -3.06
N ARG A 38 11.40 -5.29 -3.00
CA ARG A 38 10.58 -6.49 -3.25
C ARG A 38 9.53 -6.71 -2.15
N VAL A 39 9.91 -6.51 -0.88
CA VAL A 39 8.99 -6.60 0.25
C VAL A 39 7.94 -5.49 0.18
N MET A 40 8.29 -4.28 -0.25
CA MET A 40 7.34 -3.21 -0.49
C MET A 40 6.30 -3.60 -1.55
N ILE A 41 6.73 -4.17 -2.68
CA ILE A 41 5.81 -4.69 -3.70
C ILE A 41 4.90 -5.79 -3.10
N ALA A 42 5.44 -6.69 -2.27
CA ALA A 42 4.64 -7.70 -1.59
C ALA A 42 3.65 -7.07 -0.60
N CYS A 43 4.06 -6.08 0.19
CA CYS A 43 3.19 -5.34 1.10
C CYS A 43 2.10 -4.57 0.37
N THR A 44 2.38 -3.97 -0.79
CA THR A 44 1.36 -3.29 -1.60
C THR A 44 0.38 -4.29 -2.21
N LYS A 45 0.85 -5.47 -2.64
CA LYS A 45 -0.01 -6.53 -3.18
C LYS A 45 -0.86 -7.21 -2.10
N LEU A 46 -0.28 -7.49 -0.93
CA LEU A 46 -0.99 -8.06 0.23
C LEU A 46 -1.88 -7.02 0.91
N GLY A 47 -1.46 -5.77 0.87
CA GLY A 47 -2.14 -4.59 1.38
C GLY A 47 -3.01 -3.91 0.33
N GLU A 48 -3.46 -4.60 -0.72
CA GLU A 48 -4.74 -4.29 -1.36
C GLU A 48 -5.88 -4.55 -0.35
N VAL A 49 -5.82 -3.84 0.78
CA VAL A 49 -7.02 -3.36 1.42
C VAL A 49 -7.67 -2.48 0.35
N PRO A 50 -8.93 -2.71 -0.04
CA PRO A 50 -9.64 -1.72 -0.83
C PRO A 50 -9.52 -0.42 -0.05
N SER A 51 -8.65 0.47 -0.53
CA SER A 51 -8.70 1.88 -0.15
C SER A 51 -10.18 2.22 -0.26
N PRO A 52 -10.82 2.78 0.79
CA PRO A 52 -12.09 3.44 0.59
C PRO A 52 -11.77 4.57 -0.35
N LYS A 53 -11.84 4.27 -1.64
CA LYS A 53 -11.73 5.20 -2.75
C LYS A 53 -12.76 6.22 -2.38
N HIS A 54 -12.29 7.36 -1.85
CA HIS A 54 -13.18 8.41 -1.43
C HIS A 54 -14.14 8.61 -2.60
N ASN A 55 -15.43 8.51 -2.27
CA ASN A 55 -16.55 8.42 -3.20
C ASN A 55 -16.75 9.74 -3.97
N SER A 56 -15.68 10.36 -4.47
CA SER A 56 -15.76 11.27 -5.59
C SER A 56 -16.06 10.43 -6.82
N GLY A 57 -17.31 9.95 -6.90
CA GLY A 57 -17.89 9.50 -8.15
C GLY A 57 -17.77 10.61 -9.21
N PRO A 58 -17.91 10.29 -10.50
CA PRO A 58 -17.98 11.30 -11.54
C PRO A 58 -19.10 12.28 -11.17
N LYS A 59 -18.77 13.56 -10.96
CA LYS A 59 -19.78 14.60 -10.76
C LYS A 59 -20.74 14.51 -11.94
N SER A 60 -21.98 14.09 -11.70
CA SER A 60 -23.01 14.12 -12.73
C SER A 60 -23.23 15.59 -13.07
N ASN A 61 -22.78 16.00 -14.26
CA ASN A 61 -23.13 17.30 -14.80
C ASN A 61 -24.66 17.38 -14.83
N LEU A 62 -25.23 18.31 -14.06
CA LEU A 62 -26.66 18.63 -14.12
C LEU A 62 -27.00 18.89 -15.58
N LYS A 63 -27.90 18.08 -16.15
CA LYS A 63 -28.38 18.34 -17.51
C LYS A 63 -29.13 19.67 -17.48
N ASP A 64 -28.78 20.54 -18.43
CA ASP A 64 -29.29 21.90 -18.71
C ASP A 64 -30.84 22.04 -18.79
N ARG A 65 -31.61 20.95 -18.62
CA ARG A 65 -33.06 20.94 -18.72
C ARG A 65 -33.82 21.39 -17.47
N ASP A 66 -33.12 21.76 -16.40
CA ASP A 66 -33.74 22.32 -15.19
C ASP A 66 -33.73 23.85 -15.13
N ARG A 67 -33.33 24.53 -16.22
CA ARG A 67 -33.57 25.97 -16.35
C ARG A 67 -34.99 26.22 -16.88
N ARG A 68 -36.00 25.94 -16.06
CA ARG A 68 -37.29 26.63 -16.19
C ARG A 68 -37.24 27.89 -15.32
N VAL A 69 -36.99 29.03 -15.97
CA VAL A 69 -37.55 30.33 -15.57
C VAL A 69 -37.99 31.03 -16.83
#